data_AF-A0A3C1C1C6-F1
#
_entry.id   AF-A0A3C1C1C6-F1
#
_cell.length_a   1.000
_cell.length_b   1.000
_cell.length_c   1.000
_cell.angle_alpha   90.00
_cell.angle_beta   90.00
_cell.angle_gamma   90.00
#
_symmetry.space_group_name_H-M   'P 1'
#
loop_
_entity.id
_entity.type
_entity.pdbx_description
1 polymer ?
#
loop_
_entity_poly.entity_id
_entity_poly.type
_entity_poly.pdbx_seq_one_letter_code
_entity_poly.pdbx_strand_id
1 'polypeptide(L)'
;MAGKKPTPPEASCSFCGRPRGAVKTLIAGPDGLNICDECVDICSTMVKRPEAGRAGGVPPVSARLQVPRPHEIKARLDEFVVGQERVKKVLAVAVHNHYKRVKSRLEGQKDADGVEIDKSNILMLGPTGSGKTLLARTLARILDVPFSISDATTITEAGYVG
;
A
#
# COMPACT_ATOMS: atom_id res chain seq x y z
N MET A 1 4.72 66.62 -6.47
CA MET A 1 4.03 65.79 -5.45
C MET A 1 3.20 64.76 -6.20
N ALA A 2 3.26 63.45 -6.02
CA ALA A 2 3.85 62.60 -4.98
C ALA A 2 4.37 61.31 -5.64
N GLY A 3 5.56 60.87 -5.25
CA GLY A 3 6.15 59.61 -5.71
C GLY A 3 5.42 58.41 -5.10
N LYS A 4 4.90 57.53 -5.95
CA LYS A 4 4.49 56.19 -5.53
C LYS A 4 5.76 55.38 -5.23
N LYS A 5 6.01 55.12 -3.95
CA LYS A 5 7.03 54.17 -3.48
C LYS A 5 6.73 52.79 -4.08
N PRO A 6 7.73 52.07 -4.64
CA PRO A 6 7.54 50.68 -5.01
C PRO A 6 7.39 49.86 -3.73
N THR A 7 6.25 49.19 -3.57
CA THR A 7 6.03 48.17 -2.53
C THR A 7 7.09 47.07 -2.70
N PRO A 8 7.76 46.61 -1.62
CA PRO A 8 8.80 45.61 -1.71
C PRO A 8 8.23 44.30 -2.29
N PRO A 9 8.99 43.55 -3.09
CA PRO A 9 8.52 42.32 -3.72
C PRO A 9 8.08 41.35 -2.62
N GLU A 10 6.80 40.95 -2.66
CA GLU A 10 6.28 39.95 -1.73
C GLU A 10 7.10 38.68 -1.90
N ALA A 11 7.84 38.30 -0.85
CA ALA A 11 8.68 37.11 -0.88
C ALA A 11 7.81 35.89 -1.23
N SER A 12 8.05 35.32 -2.41
CA SER A 12 7.35 34.17 -2.94
C SER A 12 8.28 32.98 -3.03
N CYS A 13 7.70 31.78 -2.93
CA CYS A 13 8.46 30.56 -3.09
C CYS A 13 8.93 30.43 -4.55
N SER A 14 10.23 30.27 -4.75
CA SER A 14 10.86 30.12 -6.07
C SER A 14 10.53 28.78 -6.74
N PHE A 15 9.95 27.81 -6.02
CA PHE A 15 9.56 26.49 -6.55
C PHE A 15 8.09 26.42 -6.98
N CYS A 16 7.17 26.93 -6.17
CA CYS A 16 5.72 26.85 -6.43
C CYS A 16 5.06 28.19 -6.75
N GLY A 17 5.78 29.31 -6.64
CA GLY A 17 5.28 30.66 -6.93
C GLY A 17 4.34 31.24 -5.87
N ARG A 18 4.02 30.51 -4.79
CA ARG A 18 3.11 30.99 -3.75
C ARG A 18 3.75 32.11 -2.93
N PRO A 19 3.01 33.20 -2.63
CA PRO A 19 3.50 34.27 -1.75
C PRO A 19 3.55 33.81 -0.30
N ARG A 20 4.33 34.51 0.54
CA ARG A 20 4.51 34.20 1.98
C ARG A 20 3.19 34.01 2.75
N GLY A 21 2.11 34.70 2.36
CA GLY A 21 0.81 34.59 3.03
C GLY A 21 0.06 33.28 2.76
N ALA A 22 0.42 32.53 1.72
CA ALA A 22 -0.25 31.30 1.29
C ALA A 22 0.42 30.01 1.80
N VAL A 23 1.49 30.12 2.59
CA VAL A 23 2.28 28.99 3.10
C VAL A 23 2.55 29.15 4.59
N LYS A 24 2.66 28.05 5.34
CA LYS A 24 2.89 28.11 6.79
C LYS A 24 4.27 28.62 7.12
N THR A 25 5.28 28.16 6.38
CA THR A 25 6.68 28.55 6.60
C THR A 25 7.33 28.85 5.27
N LEU A 26 7.98 30.01 5.16
CA LEU A 26 8.80 30.37 4.02
C LEU A 26 10.24 30.54 4.50
N ILE A 27 11.12 29.66 4.04
CA ILE A 27 12.54 29.63 4.37
C ILE A 27 13.27 30.48 3.33
N ALA A 28 13.97 31.52 3.79
CA ALA A 28 14.81 32.35 2.95
C ALA A 28 16.21 31.73 2.81
N GLY A 29 16.67 31.55 1.58
CA GLY A 29 17.99 31.07 1.22
C GLY A 29 18.92 32.18 0.73
N PRO A 30 20.18 31.83 0.42
CA PRO A 30 21.12 32.73 -0.25
C PRO A 30 20.56 33.23 -1.60
N ASP A 31 21.03 34.39 -2.07
CA ASP A 31 20.69 34.96 -3.38
C ASP A 31 19.20 35.30 -3.60
N GLY A 32 18.43 35.50 -2.52
CA GLY A 32 17.02 35.88 -2.60
C GLY A 32 16.08 34.74 -3.00
N LEU A 33 16.57 33.50 -3.03
CA LEU A 33 15.76 32.30 -3.24
C LEU A 33 14.97 31.96 -1.99
N ASN A 34 13.68 31.68 -2.12
CA ASN A 34 12.84 31.27 -1.00
C ASN A 34 12.16 29.94 -1.29
N ILE A 35 12.08 29.04 -0.31
CA ILE A 35 11.40 27.75 -0.41
C ILE A 35 10.38 27.60 0.71
N CYS A 36 9.16 27.14 0.41
CA CYS A 36 8.14 26.89 1.42
C CYS A 36 8.24 25.48 1.99
N ASP A 37 7.61 25.26 3.15
CA ASP A 37 7.51 23.96 3.82
C ASP A 37 6.98 22.85 2.92
N GLU A 38 5.91 23.11 2.15
CA GLU A 38 5.37 22.12 1.20
C GLU A 38 6.40 21.72 0.12
N CYS A 39 7.16 22.67 -0.41
CA CYS A 39 8.19 22.38 -1.40
C CYS A 39 9.39 21.64 -0.78
N VAL A 40 9.75 21.94 0.47
CA VAL A 40 10.78 21.18 1.20
C VAL A 40 10.36 19.73 1.37
N ASP A 41 9.10 19.45 1.71
CA ASP A 41 8.58 18.09 1.86
C ASP A 41 8.61 17.33 0.53
N ILE A 42 8.19 17.98 -0.56
CA ILE A 42 8.24 17.42 -1.93
C ILE A 42 9.69 17.16 -2.35
N CYS A 43 10.59 18.13 -2.19
CA CYS A 43 12.00 17.96 -2.53
C CYS A 43 12.66 16.90 -1.66
N SER A 44 12.33 16.83 -0.37
CA SER A 44 12.88 15.79 0.52
C SER A 44 12.41 14.40 0.13
N THR A 45 11.16 14.25 -0.35
CA THR A 45 10.65 12.98 -0.86
C THR A 45 11.26 12.61 -2.22
N MET A 46 11.62 13.60 -3.04
CA MET A 46 12.34 13.38 -4.30
C MET A 46 13.81 13.01 -4.07
N VAL A 47 14.50 13.66 -3.12
CA VAL A 47 15.92 13.41 -2.79
C VAL A 47 16.11 12.13 -1.98
N LYS A 48 15.16 11.78 -1.10
CA LYS A 48 15.18 10.51 -0.35
C LYS A 48 14.83 9.30 -1.22
N ARG A 49 14.42 9.49 -2.48
CA ARG A 49 14.41 8.38 -3.44
C ARG A 49 15.86 8.14 -3.85
N PRO A 50 16.52 7.03 -3.42
CA PRO A 50 17.78 6.65 -4.03
C PRO A 50 17.54 6.48 -5.53
N GLU A 51 18.57 6.77 -6.34
CA GLU A 51 18.57 6.71 -7.80
C GLU A 51 18.27 5.29 -8.33
N ALA A 52 17.04 4.83 -8.14
CA ALA A 52 16.49 3.67 -8.82
C ALA A 52 15.95 4.16 -10.17
N GLY A 53 16.87 4.29 -11.12
CA GLY A 53 16.61 4.11 -12.55
C GLY A 53 15.59 5.06 -13.20
N ARG A 54 16.12 5.91 -14.07
CA ARG A 54 15.37 6.55 -15.16
C ARG A 54 14.51 5.51 -15.91
N ALA A 55 13.19 5.60 -15.80
CA ALA A 55 12.18 5.35 -16.84
C ALA A 55 10.79 5.40 -16.18
N GLY A 56 9.80 5.99 -16.85
CA GLY A 56 8.42 6.14 -16.37
C GLY A 56 7.68 4.83 -16.10
N GLY A 57 8.00 4.18 -14.97
CA GLY A 57 7.35 2.98 -14.47
C GLY A 57 6.58 3.27 -13.18
N VAL A 58 5.39 2.69 -13.10
CA VAL A 58 4.55 2.54 -11.90
C VAL A 58 5.41 2.37 -10.64
N PRO A 59 5.12 3.07 -9.52
CA PRO A 59 5.94 2.99 -8.31
C PRO A 59 6.15 1.53 -7.88
N PRO A 60 7.35 1.17 -7.37
CA PRO A 60 7.67 -0.20 -7.00
C PRO A 60 6.71 -0.69 -5.91
N VAL A 61 6.10 -1.85 -6.17
CA VAL A 61 5.10 -2.53 -5.31
C VAL A 61 5.61 -2.76 -3.88
N SER A 62 6.93 -2.79 -3.69
CA SER A 62 7.59 -2.99 -2.39
C SER A 62 7.31 -1.87 -1.38
N ALA A 63 7.10 -0.63 -1.81
CA ALA A 63 6.81 0.48 -0.89
C ALA A 63 5.36 0.52 -0.39
N ARG A 64 4.45 -0.29 -0.97
CA ARG A 64 3.00 -0.27 -0.70
C ARG A 64 2.47 -1.52 0.00
N LEU A 65 3.26 -2.57 0.16
CA LEU A 65 2.81 -3.81 0.80
C LEU A 65 2.84 -3.67 2.33
N GLN A 66 1.97 -2.82 2.89
CA GLN A 66 1.69 -2.84 4.32
C GLN A 66 0.97 -4.14 4.64
N VAL A 67 1.62 -5.00 5.43
CA VAL A 67 1.06 -6.29 5.83
C VAL A 67 0.10 -6.04 7.01
N PRO A 68 -1.23 -6.14 6.82
CA PRO A 68 -2.18 -5.90 7.91
C PRO A 68 -2.02 -6.94 9.03
N ARG A 69 -2.28 -6.55 10.27
CA ARG A 69 -2.18 -7.47 11.41
C ARG A 69 -3.33 -8.48 11.36
N PRO A 70 -3.14 -9.73 11.83
CA PRO A 70 -4.21 -10.74 11.79
C PRO A 70 -5.51 -10.29 12.48
N HIS A 71 -5.41 -9.56 13.60
CA HIS A 71 -6.58 -9.03 14.29
C HIS A 71 -7.37 -8.00 13.47
N GLU A 72 -6.69 -7.18 12.66
CA GLU A 72 -7.34 -6.20 11.78
C GLU A 72 -8.07 -6.87 10.63
N ILE A 73 -7.44 -7.89 10.01
CA ILE A 73 -8.08 -8.70 8.95
C ILE A 73 -9.33 -9.39 9.52
N LYS A 74 -9.22 -9.97 10.71
CA LYS A 74 -10.31 -10.66 11.37
C LYS A 74 -11.47 -9.70 11.70
N ALA A 75 -11.17 -8.52 12.23
CA ALA A 75 -12.18 -7.49 12.51
C ALA A 75 -12.92 -7.04 11.25
N ARG A 76 -12.20 -6.83 10.14
CA ARG A 76 -12.81 -6.49 8.86
C ARG A 76 -13.67 -7.62 8.30
N LEU A 77 -13.30 -8.87 8.51
CA LEU A 77 -14.14 -10.03 8.16
C LEU A 77 -15.39 -10.12 9.05
N ASP A 78 -15.30 -9.71 10.32
CA ASP A 78 -16.42 -9.71 11.27
C ASP A 78 -17.55 -8.77 10.81
N GLU A 79 -17.24 -7.69 10.07
CA GLU A 79 -18.23 -6.75 9.51
C GLU A 79 -19.17 -7.40 8.46
N PHE A 80 -18.72 -8.46 7.78
CA PHE A 80 -19.47 -9.08 6.68
C PHE A 80 -19.88 -10.53 6.95
N VAL A 81 -19.17 -11.25 7.81
CA VAL A 81 -19.41 -12.67 8.09
C VAL A 81 -19.64 -12.89 9.58
N VAL A 82 -20.90 -13.16 9.91
CA VAL A 82 -21.36 -13.45 11.27
C VAL A 82 -20.95 -14.87 11.69
N GLY A 83 -20.46 -15.03 12.91
CA GLY A 83 -19.99 -16.32 13.43
C GLY A 83 -18.74 -16.83 12.72
N GLN A 84 -18.50 -18.14 12.65
CA GLN A 84 -17.34 -18.71 11.94
C GLN A 84 -15.97 -18.22 12.48
N GLU A 85 -15.84 -18.06 13.80
CA GLU A 85 -14.65 -17.47 14.43
C GLU A 85 -13.34 -18.20 14.11
N ARG A 86 -13.39 -19.54 14.03
CA ARG A 86 -12.21 -20.36 13.75
C ARG A 86 -11.65 -20.07 12.36
N VAL A 87 -12.49 -20.06 11.32
CA VAL A 87 -12.01 -19.84 9.94
C VAL A 87 -11.53 -18.41 9.73
N LYS A 88 -12.17 -17.42 10.35
CA LYS A 88 -11.71 -16.02 10.28
C LYS A 88 -10.31 -15.86 10.88
N LYS A 89 -10.02 -16.49 12.02
CA LYS A 89 -8.67 -16.51 12.61
C LYS A 89 -7.66 -17.20 11.68
N VAL A 90 -8.00 -18.37 11.14
CA VAL A 90 -7.12 -19.12 10.23
C VAL A 90 -6.80 -18.32 8.96
N LEU A 91 -7.82 -17.72 8.33
CA LEU A 91 -7.67 -16.88 7.14
C LEU A 91 -6.79 -15.66 7.43
N ALA A 92 -7.02 -14.98 8.55
CA ALA A 92 -6.24 -13.82 8.95
C ALA A 92 -4.75 -14.14 9.12
N VAL A 93 -4.41 -15.24 9.81
CA VAL A 93 -3.02 -15.66 9.99
C VAL A 93 -2.39 -16.10 8.67
N ALA A 94 -3.11 -16.90 7.88
CA ALA A 94 -2.60 -17.42 6.60
C ALA A 94 -2.29 -16.28 5.61
N VAL A 95 -3.17 -15.29 5.50
CA VAL A 95 -2.96 -14.12 4.64
C VAL A 95 -1.81 -13.26 5.15
N HIS A 96 -1.75 -12.99 6.46
CA HIS A 96 -0.65 -12.24 7.05
C HIS A 96 0.71 -12.88 6.71
N ASN A 97 0.80 -14.20 6.89
CA ASN A 97 2.01 -14.96 6.55
C ASN A 97 2.28 -14.98 5.04
N HIS A 98 1.25 -15.08 4.20
CA HIS A 98 1.40 -14.99 2.74
C HIS A 98 2.06 -13.68 2.32
N TYR A 99 1.58 -12.55 2.84
CA TYR A 99 2.13 -11.24 2.53
C TYR A 99 3.51 -11.02 3.12
N LYS A 100 3.78 -11.52 4.34
CA LYS A 100 5.12 -11.50 4.93
C LYS A 100 6.13 -12.24 4.03
N ARG A 101 5.75 -13.40 3.52
CA ARG A 101 6.56 -14.19 2.58
C ARG A 101 6.75 -13.50 1.23
N VAL A 102 5.72 -12.86 0.68
CA VAL A 102 5.85 -12.10 -0.58
C VAL A 102 6.81 -10.92 -0.37
N LYS A 103 6.67 -10.21 0.75
CA LYS A 103 7.53 -9.08 1.10
C LYS A 103 9.00 -9.49 1.26
N SER A 104 9.30 -10.56 2.01
CA SER A 104 10.68 -11.03 2.19
C SER A 104 11.35 -11.42 0.87
N ARG A 105 10.60 -12.05 -0.04
CA ARG A 105 11.08 -12.38 -1.40
C ARG A 105 11.35 -11.14 -2.25
N LEU A 106 10.52 -10.11 -2.15
CA LEU A 106 10.69 -8.85 -2.90
C LEU A 106 11.85 -8.01 -2.38
N GLU A 107 12.11 -8.02 -1.08
CA GLU A 107 13.18 -7.23 -0.45
C GLU A 107 14.56 -7.91 -0.55
N GLY A 108 14.64 -9.10 -1.16
CA GLY A 108 15.89 -9.85 -1.30
C GLY A 108 16.51 -10.26 0.04
N GLN A 109 15.79 -10.07 1.14
CA GLN A 109 16.19 -10.52 2.46
C GLN A 109 16.02 -12.03 2.50
N LYS A 110 17.14 -12.76 2.36
CA LYS A 110 17.22 -14.10 2.93
C LYS A 110 17.01 -13.93 4.44
N ASP A 111 16.01 -14.61 4.97
CA ASP A 111 15.52 -14.45 6.33
C ASP A 111 16.68 -14.31 7.31
N ALA A 112 16.76 -13.16 8.00
CA ALA A 112 17.84 -12.87 8.95
C ALA A 112 17.94 -13.91 10.09
N ASP A 113 16.87 -14.68 10.30
CA ASP A 113 16.75 -15.76 11.29
C ASP A 113 16.69 -17.17 10.67
N GLY A 114 16.85 -17.33 9.35
CA GLY A 114 16.79 -18.63 8.67
C GLY A 114 15.40 -19.29 8.63
N VAL A 115 14.33 -18.55 8.92
CA VAL A 115 12.96 -19.07 8.98
C VAL A 115 12.28 -19.01 7.61
N GLU A 116 12.26 -20.13 6.88
CA GLU A 116 11.49 -20.23 5.64
C GLU A 116 9.98 -20.23 5.91
N ILE A 117 9.25 -19.30 5.29
CA ILE A 117 7.78 -19.24 5.39
C ILE A 117 7.15 -20.09 4.30
N ASP A 118 6.40 -21.12 4.70
CA ASP A 118 5.74 -22.05 3.78
C ASP A 118 4.44 -21.51 3.16
N LYS A 119 3.97 -22.14 2.06
CA LYS A 119 2.70 -21.78 1.44
C LYS A 119 1.53 -22.31 2.26
N SER A 120 0.74 -21.41 2.85
CA SER A 120 -0.49 -21.77 3.54
C SER A 120 -1.66 -21.90 2.56
N ASN A 121 -1.91 -23.11 2.06
CA ASN A 121 -3.16 -23.43 1.36
C ASN A 121 -4.24 -23.78 2.39
N ILE A 122 -5.50 -23.42 2.12
CA ILE A 122 -6.61 -23.58 3.06
C ILE A 122 -7.72 -24.41 2.41
N LEU A 123 -8.13 -25.48 3.09
CA LEU A 123 -9.34 -26.24 2.77
C LEU A 123 -10.47 -25.80 3.70
N MET A 124 -11.57 -25.31 3.13
CA MET A 124 -12.76 -24.89 3.89
C MET A 124 -13.86 -25.96 3.81
N LEU A 125 -14.12 -26.64 4.92
CA LEU A 125 -15.18 -27.62 5.06
C LEU A 125 -16.40 -27.00 5.77
N GLY A 126 -17.60 -27.26 5.26
CA GLY A 126 -18.85 -26.82 5.89
C GLY A 126 -20.07 -27.02 4.99
N PRO A 127 -21.29 -26.96 5.54
CA PRO A 127 -22.53 -27.19 4.81
C PRO A 127 -22.76 -26.14 3.70
N THR A 128 -23.67 -26.43 2.78
CA THR A 128 -24.13 -25.44 1.78
C THR A 128 -24.68 -24.20 2.48
N GLY A 129 -24.49 -23.01 1.87
CA GLY A 129 -24.96 -21.75 2.44
C GLY A 129 -24.18 -21.20 3.66
N SER A 130 -23.14 -21.88 4.16
CA SER A 130 -22.39 -21.46 5.35
C SER A 130 -21.45 -20.25 5.16
N GLY A 131 -21.48 -19.58 4.00
CA GLY A 131 -20.64 -18.40 3.72
C GLY A 131 -19.21 -18.66 3.25
N LYS A 132 -18.83 -19.88 2.85
CA LYS A 132 -17.46 -20.20 2.35
C LYS A 132 -17.02 -19.27 1.21
N THR A 133 -17.85 -19.14 0.18
CA THR A 133 -17.55 -18.30 -0.98
C THR A 133 -17.61 -16.80 -0.62
N LEU A 134 -18.44 -16.42 0.33
CA LEU A 134 -18.53 -15.04 0.82
C LEU A 134 -17.26 -14.64 1.59
N LEU A 135 -16.72 -15.53 2.43
CA LEU A 135 -15.45 -15.34 3.13
C LEU A 135 -14.32 -15.06 2.14
N ALA A 136 -14.16 -15.91 1.11
CA ALA A 136 -13.10 -15.75 0.12
C ALA A 136 -13.22 -14.43 -0.67
N ARG A 137 -14.42 -14.09 -1.17
CA ARG A 137 -14.66 -12.82 -1.89
C ARG A 137 -14.42 -11.60 -1.01
N THR A 138 -14.85 -11.65 0.25
CA THR A 138 -14.71 -10.52 1.17
C THR A 138 -13.26 -10.32 1.56
N LEU A 139 -12.52 -11.41 1.80
CA LEU A 139 -11.09 -11.35 2.08
C LEU A 139 -10.33 -10.68 0.92
N ALA A 140 -10.63 -11.04 -0.33
CA ALA A 140 -10.03 -10.40 -1.50
C ALA A 140 -10.34 -8.88 -1.57
N ARG A 141 -11.59 -8.48 -1.29
CA ARG A 141 -11.99 -7.06 -1.25
C ARG A 141 -11.28 -6.27 -0.15
N ILE A 142 -11.14 -6.85 1.05
CA ILE A 142 -10.44 -6.20 2.18
C ILE A 142 -8.97 -5.94 1.85
N LEU A 143 -8.36 -6.86 1.10
CA LEU A 143 -6.93 -6.84 0.79
C LEU A 143 -6.60 -6.16 -0.55
N ASP A 144 -7.62 -5.73 -1.30
CA ASP A 144 -7.49 -5.09 -2.62
C ASP A 144 -6.56 -5.87 -3.58
N VAL A 145 -6.83 -7.17 -3.73
CA VAL A 145 -6.03 -8.06 -4.60
C VAL A 145 -6.84 -8.74 -5.69
N PRO A 146 -6.18 -9.08 -6.83
CA PRO A 146 -6.77 -9.96 -7.83
C PRO A 146 -7.26 -11.26 -7.19
N PHE A 147 -8.49 -11.66 -7.55
CA PHE A 147 -9.14 -12.84 -7.01
C PHE A 147 -9.83 -13.63 -8.12
N SER A 148 -9.55 -14.92 -8.16
CA SER A 148 -10.16 -15.86 -9.11
C SER A 148 -10.98 -16.89 -8.36
N ILE A 149 -12.11 -17.27 -8.95
CA ILE A 149 -12.97 -18.36 -8.48
C ILE A 149 -13.05 -19.36 -9.63
N SER A 150 -12.70 -20.60 -9.33
CA SER A 150 -12.81 -21.72 -10.26
C SER A 150 -13.60 -22.84 -9.58
N ASP A 151 -14.40 -23.55 -10.37
CA ASP A 151 -15.07 -24.76 -9.92
C ASP A 151 -14.20 -25.96 -10.28
N ALA A 152 -13.90 -26.83 -9.31
CA ALA A 152 -13.12 -28.03 -9.58
C ALA A 152 -13.89 -29.03 -10.45
N THR A 153 -15.23 -29.00 -10.45
CA THR A 153 -16.05 -29.90 -11.27
C THR A 153 -15.91 -29.64 -12.77
N THR A 154 -15.46 -28.45 -13.16
CA THR A 154 -15.21 -28.10 -14.56
C THR A 154 -13.81 -28.49 -15.03
N ILE A 155 -12.91 -28.86 -14.11
CA ILE A 155 -11.53 -29.23 -14.43
C ILE A 155 -11.46 -30.76 -14.48
N THR A 156 -11.43 -31.30 -15.69
CA THR A 156 -11.26 -32.73 -15.93
C THR A 156 -9.79 -33.05 -16.25
N GLU A 157 -9.49 -34.33 -16.46
CA GLU A 157 -8.14 -34.84 -16.70
C GLU A 157 -7.39 -34.09 -17.83
N ALA A 158 -6.06 -34.12 -17.75
CA ALA A 158 -5.16 -33.37 -18.61
C ALA A 158 -5.47 -33.58 -20.10
N GLY A 159 -5.58 -32.47 -20.85
CA GLY A 159 -5.71 -32.47 -22.30
C GLY A 159 -7.06 -32.07 -22.86
N TYR A 160 -8.06 -31.74 -22.02
CA TYR A 160 -9.36 -31.27 -22.53
C TYR A 160 -9.78 -29.88 -22.07
N VAL A 161 -9.47 -29.44 -20.83
CA VAL A 161 -9.70 -28.05 -20.39
C VAL A 161 -8.72 -27.73 -19.25
N GLY A 162 -8.01 -26.60 -19.35
CA GLY A 162 -7.05 -26.09 -18.34
C GLY A 162 -7.46 -24.72 -17.83
#